data_AF-A0AAE4GE11-F1
#
_entry.id   AF-A0AAE4GE11-F1
#
_cell.length_a   1.000
_cell.length_b   1.000
_cell.length_c   1.000
_cell.angle_alpha   90.00
_cell.angle_beta   90.00
_cell.angle_gamma   90.00
#
_symmetry.space_group_name_H-M   'P 1'
#
loop_
_entity.id
_entity.type
_entity.pdbx_description
1 polymer ?
#
loop_
_entity_poly.entity_id
_entity_poly.type
_entity_poly.pdbx_seq_one_letter_code
_entity_poly.pdbx_strand_id
1 'polypeptide(L)'
;MTFVKKLYAMAAIAIVGVLLLASIATHHIERVDSAASYASANTVPSILELDSVIEAVYSKRIVIWKYLANPNSAHRQEAEKILTESFAKIAKALDTYEKEDISDATDAQMLKDVRQHIATYDASLAKVMILAQKDAVAARNAMAADQAIVDTMMSALDKQKKYNQKLGKAAAQTATATKNQAMVTALAISALIAALVGMILYFLLARSAHPSQ
;
A
#
# COMPACT_ATOMS: atom_id res chain seq x y z
N MET A 1 4.47 -22.42 54.28
CA MET A 1 4.06 -21.04 53.91
C MET A 1 2.83 -20.63 54.72
N THR A 2 2.84 -19.44 55.34
CA THR A 2 1.67 -18.87 56.04
C THR A 2 0.59 -18.42 55.04
N PHE A 3 -0.68 -18.40 55.46
CA PHE A 3 -1.84 -18.01 54.64
C PHE A 3 -1.63 -16.71 53.84
N VAL A 4 -1.07 -15.70 54.51
CA VAL A 4 -0.72 -14.38 53.93
C VAL A 4 0.27 -14.49 52.76
N LYS A 5 1.28 -15.36 52.83
CA LYS A 5 2.25 -15.56 51.73
C LYS A 5 1.59 -16.13 50.47
N LYS A 6 0.55 -16.95 50.62
CA LYS A 6 -0.21 -17.51 49.49
C LYS A 6 -1.11 -16.46 48.84
N LEU A 7 -1.72 -15.57 49.63
CA LEU A 7 -2.51 -14.44 49.12
C LEU A 7 -1.64 -13.46 48.29
N TYR A 8 -0.45 -13.11 48.80
CA TYR A 8 0.51 -12.30 48.05
C TYR A 8 0.98 -12.98 46.75
N ALA A 9 1.19 -14.30 46.76
CA ALA A 9 1.56 -15.04 45.56
C ALA A 9 0.46 -15.01 44.48
N MET A 10 -0.81 -15.16 44.87
CA MET A 10 -1.94 -15.04 43.94
C MET A 10 -2.06 -13.63 43.35
N ALA A 11 -1.93 -12.60 44.20
CA ALA A 11 -1.95 -11.21 43.75
C ALA A 11 -0.80 -10.93 42.77
N ALA A 12 0.41 -11.42 43.05
CA ALA A 12 1.56 -11.28 42.16
C ALA A 12 1.32 -11.98 40.80
N ILE A 13 0.79 -13.21 40.80
CA ILE A 13 0.46 -13.93 39.56
C ILE A 13 -0.60 -13.19 38.75
N ALA A 14 -1.65 -12.66 39.40
CA ALA A 14 -2.68 -11.90 38.72
C ALA A 14 -2.12 -10.61 38.09
N ILE A 15 -1.27 -9.86 38.82
CA ILE A 15 -0.62 -8.65 38.31
C ILE A 15 0.27 -8.97 37.11
N VAL A 16 1.13 -9.99 37.23
CA VAL A 16 2.01 -10.42 36.13
C VAL A 16 1.17 -10.86 34.92
N GLY A 17 0.09 -11.59 35.13
CA GLY A 17 -0.83 -12.01 34.09
C GLY A 17 -1.46 -10.84 33.33
N VAL A 18 -1.91 -9.80 34.04
CA VAL A 18 -2.46 -8.58 33.44
C VAL A 18 -1.39 -7.82 32.65
N LEU A 19 -0.18 -7.68 33.19
CA LEU A 19 0.92 -7.01 32.49
C LEU A 19 1.33 -7.74 31.20
N LEU A 20 1.35 -9.07 31.23
CA LEU A 20 1.62 -9.90 30.05
C LEU A 20 0.52 -9.75 29.00
N LEU A 21 -0.75 -9.81 29.41
CA LEU A 21 -1.89 -9.59 28.51
C LEU A 21 -1.86 -8.20 27.88
N ALA A 22 -1.60 -7.16 28.67
CA ALA A 22 -1.51 -5.79 28.18
C ALA A 22 -0.39 -5.64 27.14
N SER A 23 0.81 -6.16 27.43
CA SER A 23 1.96 -6.09 26.51
C SER A 23 1.68 -6.79 25.17
N ILE A 24 1.13 -8.01 25.24
CA ILE A 24 0.78 -8.79 24.04
C ILE A 24 -0.34 -8.10 23.26
N ALA A 25 -1.37 -7.59 23.95
CA ALA A 25 -2.47 -6.87 23.32
C ALA A 25 -1.98 -5.62 22.57
N THR A 26 -1.10 -4.83 23.17
CA THR A 26 -0.54 -3.63 22.51
C THR A 26 0.21 -3.98 21.22
N HIS A 27 1.05 -5.03 21.24
CA HIS A 27 1.75 -5.47 20.03
C HIS A 27 0.80 -5.95 18.92
N HIS A 28 -0.27 -6.66 19.27
CA HIS A 28 -1.26 -7.09 18.29
C HIS A 28 -2.10 -5.93 17.75
N ILE A 29 -2.45 -4.94 18.57
CA ILE A 29 -3.20 -3.75 18.15
C ILE A 29 -2.42 -2.97 17.09
N GLU A 30 -1.14 -2.69 17.32
CA GLU A 30 -0.29 -1.98 16.34
C GLU A 30 -0.23 -2.70 14.99
N ARG A 31 -0.11 -4.03 15.01
CA ARG A 31 -0.07 -4.83 13.78
C ARG A 31 -1.41 -4.86 13.05
N VAL A 32 -2.51 -4.95 13.78
CA VAL A 32 -3.86 -4.88 13.18
C VAL A 32 -4.10 -3.50 12.60
N ASP A 33 -3.72 -2.44 13.30
CA ASP A 33 -3.90 -1.06 12.86
C ASP A 33 -3.11 -0.76 11.59
N SER A 34 -1.82 -1.11 11.57
CA SER A 34 -0.97 -0.96 10.38
C SER A 34 -1.51 -1.75 9.17
N ALA A 35 -1.92 -3.01 9.38
CA ALA A 35 -2.44 -3.84 8.30
C ALA A 35 -3.84 -3.41 7.82
N ALA A 36 -4.70 -2.93 8.73
CA ALA A 36 -6.05 -2.46 8.40
C ALA A 36 -6.02 -1.09 7.69
N SER A 37 -5.10 -0.21 8.08
CA SER A 37 -4.94 1.12 7.50
C SER A 37 -4.11 1.14 6.21
N TYR A 38 -3.43 0.04 5.85
CA TYR A 38 -2.57 -0.05 4.67
C TYR A 38 -3.25 0.44 3.38
N ALA A 39 -4.53 0.11 3.21
CA ALA A 39 -5.29 0.53 2.03
C ALA A 39 -5.37 2.07 1.93
N SER A 40 -5.66 2.76 3.04
CA SER A 40 -5.74 4.22 3.08
C SER A 40 -4.38 4.92 3.15
N ALA A 41 -3.40 4.28 3.81
CA ALA A 41 -2.09 4.87 4.06
C ALA A 41 -1.11 4.70 2.90
N ASN A 42 -1.30 3.69 2.06
CA ASN A 42 -0.39 3.38 0.96
C ASN A 42 -1.16 3.09 -0.33
N THR A 43 -2.04 2.08 -0.37
CA THR A 43 -2.67 1.63 -1.64
C THR A 43 -3.43 2.73 -2.38
N VAL A 44 -4.22 3.56 -1.68
CA VAL A 44 -4.98 4.66 -2.30
C VAL A 44 -4.05 5.76 -2.82
N PRO A 45 -3.12 6.33 -2.01
CA PRO A 45 -2.09 7.24 -2.51
C PRO A 45 -1.33 6.71 -3.73
N SER A 46 -0.81 5.49 -3.68
CA SER A 46 -0.09 4.85 -4.80
C SER A 46 -0.93 4.87 -6.09
N ILE A 47 -2.21 4.50 -6.00
CA ILE A 47 -3.12 4.48 -7.15
C ILE A 47 -3.37 5.89 -7.69
N LEU A 48 -3.52 6.88 -6.82
CA LEU A 48 -3.75 8.27 -7.21
C LEU A 48 -2.55 8.87 -7.93
N GLU A 49 -1.33 8.57 -7.49
CA GLU A 49 -0.12 9.02 -8.20
C GLU A 49 0.01 8.35 -9.57
N LEU A 50 -0.27 7.05 -9.68
CA LEU A 50 -0.31 6.37 -10.98
C LEU A 50 -1.43 6.91 -11.90
N ASP A 51 -2.59 7.28 -11.35
CA ASP A 51 -3.66 7.92 -12.11
C ASP A 51 -3.29 9.33 -12.58
N SER A 52 -2.57 10.10 -11.76
CA SER A 52 -2.01 11.40 -12.14
C SER A 52 -1.08 11.29 -13.36
N VAL A 53 -0.28 10.22 -13.42
CA VAL A 53 0.56 9.88 -14.58
C VAL A 53 -0.29 9.55 -15.81
N ILE A 54 -1.29 8.68 -15.65
CA ILE A 54 -2.22 8.27 -16.73
C ILE A 54 -2.93 9.50 -17.33
N GLU A 55 -3.46 10.38 -16.48
CA GLU A 55 -4.12 11.62 -16.90
C GLU A 55 -3.18 12.50 -17.73
N ALA A 56 -1.96 12.74 -17.24
CA ALA A 56 -0.98 13.57 -17.93
C ALA A 56 -0.55 12.95 -19.27
N VAL A 57 -0.38 11.63 -19.34
CA VAL A 57 -0.14 10.91 -20.60
C VAL A 57 -1.29 11.13 -21.59
N TYR A 58 -2.54 11.02 -21.14
CA TYR A 58 -3.69 11.27 -22.02
C TYR A 58 -3.76 12.72 -22.48
N SER A 59 -3.50 13.70 -21.60
CA SER A 59 -3.44 15.12 -21.98
C SER A 59 -2.41 15.38 -23.08
N LYS A 60 -1.19 14.81 -22.98
CA LYS A 60 -0.17 14.85 -24.04
C LYS A 60 -0.69 14.27 -25.34
N ARG A 61 -1.28 13.07 -25.29
CA ARG A 61 -1.75 12.36 -26.49
C ARG A 61 -2.86 13.14 -27.21
N ILE A 62 -3.82 13.67 -26.44
CA ILE A 62 -4.96 14.43 -26.97
C ILE A 62 -4.50 15.72 -27.65
N VAL A 63 -3.63 16.51 -26.99
CA VAL A 63 -3.21 17.81 -27.54
C VAL A 63 -2.38 17.65 -28.82
N ILE A 64 -1.56 16.60 -28.90
CA ILE A 64 -0.79 16.29 -30.11
C ILE A 64 -1.72 15.87 -31.25
N TRP A 65 -2.70 14.99 -30.98
CA TRP A 65 -3.70 14.65 -32.00
C TRP A 65 -4.49 15.87 -32.49
N LYS A 66 -4.86 16.79 -31.59
CA LYS A 66 -5.50 18.06 -31.94
C LYS A 66 -4.62 18.91 -32.86
N TYR A 67 -3.34 19.06 -32.53
CA TYR A 67 -2.38 19.76 -33.38
C TYR A 67 -2.22 19.10 -34.76
N LEU A 68 -2.11 17.78 -34.81
CA LEU A 68 -1.98 17.03 -36.07
C LEU A 68 -3.25 17.08 -36.94
N ALA A 69 -4.43 17.17 -36.33
CA ALA A 69 -5.70 17.26 -37.05
C ALA A 69 -5.92 18.63 -37.70
N ASN A 70 -5.45 19.71 -37.06
CA ASN A 70 -5.51 21.06 -37.59
C ASN A 70 -4.21 21.82 -37.28
N PRO A 71 -3.16 21.65 -38.10
CA PRO A 71 -1.85 22.23 -37.84
C PRO A 71 -1.88 23.75 -37.99
N ASN A 72 -1.92 24.46 -36.87
CA ASN A 72 -1.79 25.91 -36.82
C ASN A 72 -0.96 26.34 -35.61
N SER A 73 -0.54 27.60 -35.59
CA SER A 73 0.34 28.15 -34.54
C SER A 73 -0.29 28.08 -33.15
N ALA A 74 -1.59 28.32 -33.02
CA ALA A 74 -2.30 28.27 -31.75
C ALA A 74 -2.32 26.85 -31.16
N HIS A 75 -2.70 25.85 -31.96
CA HIS A 75 -2.69 24.44 -31.52
C HIS A 75 -1.29 23.93 -31.22
N ARG A 76 -0.27 24.40 -31.95
CA ARG A 76 1.13 24.07 -31.66
C ARG A 76 1.55 24.61 -30.30
N GLN A 77 1.28 25.88 -30.01
CA GLN A 77 1.61 26.49 -28.72
C GLN A 77 0.86 25.82 -27.56
N GLU A 78 -0.41 25.47 -27.76
CA GLU A 78 -1.19 24.71 -26.79
C GLU A 78 -0.56 23.33 -26.54
N ALA A 79 -0.14 22.62 -27.59
CA ALA A 79 0.54 21.34 -27.46
C ALA A 79 1.87 21.44 -26.71
N GLU A 80 2.70 22.43 -27.03
CA GLU A 80 3.99 22.66 -26.35
C GLU A 80 3.80 22.98 -24.85
N LYS A 81 2.79 23.80 -24.53
CA LYS A 81 2.41 24.11 -23.15
C LYS A 81 1.97 22.86 -22.39
N ILE A 82 0.98 22.13 -22.91
CA ILE A 82 0.43 20.93 -22.25
C ILE A 82 1.47 19.83 -22.13
N LEU A 83 2.37 19.67 -23.11
CA LEU A 83 3.50 18.76 -23.03
C LEU A 83 4.38 19.11 -21.83
N THR A 84 4.79 20.36 -21.70
CA THR A 84 5.63 20.85 -20.59
C THR A 84 4.97 20.62 -19.24
N GLU A 85 3.69 20.99 -19.10
CA GLU A 85 2.93 20.78 -17.86
C GLU A 85 2.78 19.30 -17.52
N SER A 86 2.54 18.46 -18.53
CA SER A 86 2.37 17.02 -18.36
C SER A 86 3.69 16.33 -18.01
N PHE A 87 4.83 16.77 -18.57
CA PHE A 87 6.15 16.30 -18.15
C PHE A 87 6.40 16.57 -16.67
N ALA A 88 6.12 17.80 -16.21
CA ALA A 88 6.27 18.16 -14.81
C ALA A 88 5.33 17.37 -13.89
N LYS A 89 4.06 17.17 -14.30
CA LYS A 89 3.08 16.39 -13.53
C LYS A 89 3.49 14.93 -13.41
N ILE A 90 3.95 14.30 -14.50
CA ILE A 90 4.43 12.91 -14.50
C ILE A 90 5.66 12.76 -13.62
N ALA A 91 6.66 13.63 -13.77
CA ALA A 91 7.87 13.57 -12.96
C ALA A 91 7.53 13.68 -11.46
N LYS A 92 6.74 14.69 -11.09
CA LYS A 92 6.29 14.87 -9.70
C LYS A 92 5.57 13.63 -9.17
N ALA A 93 4.60 13.09 -9.90
CA ALA A 93 3.82 11.95 -9.44
C ALA A 93 4.68 10.69 -9.23
N LEU A 94 5.59 10.40 -10.17
CA LEU A 94 6.50 9.26 -10.05
C LEU A 94 7.52 9.45 -8.92
N ASP A 95 7.99 10.68 -8.68
CA ASP A 95 8.91 11.00 -7.59
C ASP A 95 8.23 10.92 -6.23
N THR A 96 6.98 11.38 -6.11
CA THR A 96 6.16 11.20 -4.91
C THR A 96 5.96 9.71 -4.64
N TYR A 97 5.55 8.95 -5.66
CA TYR A 97 5.36 7.51 -5.55
C TYR A 97 6.63 6.82 -5.04
N GLU A 98 7.78 7.11 -5.66
CA GLU A 98 9.06 6.49 -5.30
C GLU A 98 9.45 6.74 -3.84
N LYS A 99 9.12 7.92 -3.33
CA LYS A 99 9.47 8.36 -1.99
C LYS A 99 8.50 7.85 -0.92
N GLU A 100 7.20 7.79 -1.22
CA GLU A 100 6.15 7.66 -0.21
C GLU A 100 5.35 6.36 -0.32
N ASP A 101 5.30 5.76 -1.51
CA ASP A 101 4.32 4.72 -1.84
C ASP A 101 4.91 3.34 -2.12
N ILE A 102 6.24 3.24 -2.24
CA ILE A 102 6.92 1.97 -2.53
C ILE A 102 6.65 0.96 -1.41
N SER A 103 5.97 -0.12 -1.79
CA SER A 103 5.63 -1.18 -0.85
C SER A 103 6.74 -2.21 -0.66
N ASP A 104 7.39 -2.61 -1.75
CA ASP A 104 8.44 -3.62 -1.76
C ASP A 104 9.32 -3.55 -3.03
N ALA A 105 10.27 -4.48 -3.15
CA ALA A 105 11.20 -4.54 -4.28
C ALA A 105 10.50 -4.83 -5.63
N THR A 106 9.36 -5.54 -5.62
CA THR A 106 8.59 -5.81 -6.85
C THR A 106 7.94 -4.53 -7.33
N ASP A 107 7.30 -3.80 -6.41
CA ASP A 107 6.70 -2.51 -6.71
C ASP A 107 7.74 -1.49 -7.21
N ALA A 108 8.91 -1.44 -6.55
CA ALA A 108 10.02 -0.60 -6.99
C ALA A 108 10.53 -0.94 -8.39
N GLN A 109 10.55 -2.22 -8.76
CA GLN A 109 10.92 -2.63 -10.12
C GLN A 109 9.83 -2.23 -11.13
N MET A 110 8.55 -2.41 -10.78
CA MET A 110 7.45 -1.98 -11.65
C MET A 110 7.49 -0.46 -11.91
N LEU A 111 7.82 0.36 -10.91
CA LEU A 111 7.97 1.80 -11.10
C LEU A 111 9.10 2.15 -12.09
N LYS A 112 10.23 1.44 -12.01
CA LYS A 112 11.35 1.63 -12.96
C LYS A 112 10.92 1.29 -14.39
N ASP A 113 10.18 0.20 -14.55
CA ASP A 113 9.66 -0.21 -15.85
C ASP A 113 8.67 0.84 -16.40
N VAL A 114 7.79 1.37 -15.55
CA VAL A 114 6.88 2.49 -15.91
C VAL A 114 7.66 3.71 -16.38
N ARG A 115 8.69 4.15 -15.64
CA ARG A 115 9.56 5.27 -16.05
C ARG A 115 10.21 5.02 -17.42
N GLN A 116 10.69 3.80 -17.66
CA GLN A 116 11.30 3.43 -18.94
C GLN A 116 10.29 3.46 -20.11
N HIS A 117 9.07 2.98 -19.89
CA HIS A 117 8.02 3.02 -20.92
C HIS A 117 7.57 4.44 -21.24
N ILE A 118 7.46 5.30 -20.23
CA ILE A 118 7.16 6.73 -20.42
C ILE A 118 8.27 7.41 -21.21
N ALA A 119 9.54 7.19 -20.86
CA ALA A 119 10.67 7.76 -21.59
C ALA A 119 10.70 7.31 -23.07
N THR A 120 10.37 6.04 -23.32
CA THR A 120 10.24 5.49 -24.68
C THR A 120 9.14 6.20 -25.47
N TYR A 121 7.97 6.40 -24.84
CA TYR A 121 6.86 7.10 -25.48
C TYR A 121 7.19 8.58 -25.75
N ASP A 122 7.82 9.26 -24.79
CA ASP A 122 8.19 10.67 -24.92
C ASP A 122 9.22 10.92 -26.01
N ALA A 123 10.19 10.01 -26.16
CA ALA A 123 11.13 10.04 -27.28
C ALA A 123 10.44 9.87 -28.64
N SER A 124 9.35 9.10 -28.70
CA SER A 124 8.56 8.95 -29.92
C SER A 124 7.71 10.19 -30.21
N LEU A 125 7.07 10.75 -29.20
CA LEU A 125 6.30 12.00 -29.32
C LEU A 125 7.17 13.17 -29.83
N ALA A 126 8.42 13.26 -29.36
CA ALA A 126 9.36 14.27 -29.87
C ALA A 126 9.60 14.14 -31.37
N LYS A 127 9.74 12.90 -31.89
CA LYS A 127 9.88 12.64 -33.33
C LYS A 127 8.62 13.02 -34.10
N VAL A 128 7.44 12.70 -33.57
CA VAL A 128 6.14 13.08 -34.15
C VAL A 128 6.04 14.60 -34.28
N MET A 129 6.39 15.35 -33.23
CA MET A 129 6.34 16.82 -33.23
C MET A 129 7.33 17.45 -34.23
N ILE A 130 8.52 16.88 -34.40
CA ILE A 130 9.49 17.32 -35.43
C ILE A 130 8.94 17.04 -36.83
N LEU A 131 8.35 15.85 -37.03
CA LEU A 131 7.79 15.46 -38.33
C LEU A 131 6.58 16.33 -38.70
N ALA A 132 5.75 16.70 -37.73
CA ALA A 132 4.57 17.55 -37.94
C ALA A 132 4.90 18.94 -38.53
N GLN A 133 6.12 19.44 -38.31
CA GLN A 133 6.59 20.70 -38.90
C GLN A 133 6.89 20.60 -40.40
N LYS A 134 7.11 19.38 -40.91
CA LYS A 134 7.51 19.11 -42.30
C LYS A 134 6.40 18.42 -43.09
N ASP A 135 5.73 17.46 -42.47
CA ASP A 135 4.70 16.61 -43.08
C ASP A 135 3.70 16.14 -42.01
N ALA A 136 2.52 16.75 -42.01
CA ALA A 136 1.44 16.42 -41.09
C ALA A 136 0.79 15.04 -41.35
N VAL A 137 0.88 14.50 -42.58
CA VAL A 137 0.38 13.15 -42.89
C VAL A 137 1.34 12.11 -42.30
N ALA A 138 2.64 12.26 -42.56
CA ALA A 138 3.65 11.36 -42.01
C ALA A 138 3.67 11.40 -40.47
N ALA A 139 3.47 12.57 -39.86
CA ALA A 139 3.36 12.70 -38.40
C ALA A 139 2.15 11.98 -37.82
N ARG A 140 0.98 12.04 -38.48
CA ARG A 140 -0.21 11.28 -38.08
C ARG A 140 0.02 9.77 -38.20
N ASN A 141 0.66 9.32 -39.26
CA ASN A 141 0.99 7.90 -39.45
C ASN A 141 1.98 7.41 -38.37
N ALA A 142 2.99 8.20 -38.03
CA ALA A 142 3.91 7.89 -36.94
C ALA A 142 3.18 7.83 -35.58
N MET A 143 2.33 8.81 -35.28
CA MET A 143 1.53 8.83 -34.05
C MET A 143 0.57 7.63 -33.93
N ALA A 144 0.03 7.15 -35.06
CA ALA A 144 -0.79 5.95 -35.12
C ALA A 144 0.03 4.67 -34.92
N ALA A 145 1.24 4.60 -35.51
CA ALA A 145 2.15 3.47 -35.36
C ALA A 145 2.63 3.27 -33.90
N ASP A 146 2.67 4.36 -33.12
CA ASP A 146 3.04 4.34 -31.69
C ASP A 146 1.98 3.67 -30.77
N GLN A 147 0.85 3.20 -31.31
CA GLN A 147 -0.20 2.62 -30.47
C GLN A 147 0.31 1.46 -29.61
N ALA A 148 1.18 0.59 -30.13
CA ALA A 148 1.77 -0.51 -29.36
C ALA A 148 2.67 -0.03 -28.19
N ILE A 149 3.36 1.11 -28.36
CA ILE A 149 4.17 1.73 -27.29
C ILE A 149 3.24 2.23 -26.18
N VAL A 150 2.14 2.87 -26.56
CA VAL A 150 1.11 3.37 -25.64
C VAL A 150 0.47 2.21 -24.88
N ASP A 151 0.05 1.16 -25.57
CA ASP A 151 -0.59 -0.01 -24.95
C ASP A 151 0.34 -0.69 -23.94
N THR A 152 1.63 -0.80 -24.28
CA THR A 152 2.65 -1.35 -23.38
C THR A 152 2.82 -0.51 -22.12
N MET A 153 2.94 0.81 -22.27
CA MET A 153 3.05 1.75 -21.15
C MET A 153 1.80 1.72 -20.25
N MET A 154 0.61 1.77 -20.84
CA MET A 154 -0.64 1.73 -20.08
C MET A 154 -0.85 0.38 -19.39
N SER A 155 -0.41 -0.72 -20.02
CA SER A 155 -0.40 -2.04 -19.38
C SER A 155 0.54 -2.09 -18.18
N ALA A 156 1.72 -1.47 -18.25
CA ALA A 156 2.64 -1.40 -17.12
C ALA A 156 2.03 -0.63 -15.93
N LEU A 157 1.43 0.53 -16.19
CA LEU A 157 0.71 1.32 -15.18
C LEU A 157 -0.45 0.53 -14.54
N ASP A 158 -1.29 -0.11 -15.36
CA ASP A 158 -2.41 -0.94 -14.87
C ASP A 158 -1.94 -2.15 -14.05
N LYS A 159 -0.85 -2.81 -14.47
CA LYS A 159 -0.23 -3.91 -13.72
C LYS A 159 0.23 -3.44 -12.34
N GLN A 160 0.88 -2.28 -12.26
CA GLN A 160 1.32 -1.73 -10.98
C GLN A 160 0.14 -1.33 -10.08
N LYS A 161 -0.91 -0.71 -10.64
CA LYS A 161 -2.16 -0.45 -9.90
C LYS A 161 -2.77 -1.73 -9.32
N LYS A 162 -2.89 -2.78 -10.14
CA LYS A 162 -3.42 -4.09 -9.71
C LYS A 162 -2.53 -4.75 -8.66
N TYR A 163 -1.22 -4.57 -8.75
CA TYR A 163 -0.28 -5.05 -7.74
C TYR A 163 -0.54 -4.37 -6.38
N ASN A 164 -0.66 -3.04 -6.34
CA ASN A 164 -0.99 -2.31 -5.12
C ASN A 164 -2.37 -2.68 -4.56
N GLN A 165 -3.37 -2.87 -5.42
CA GLN A 165 -4.68 -3.39 -5.00
C GLN A 165 -4.57 -4.79 -4.36
N LYS A 166 -3.71 -5.66 -4.89
CA LYS A 166 -3.44 -6.98 -4.32
C LYS A 166 -2.79 -6.86 -2.94
N LEU A 167 -1.81 -5.96 -2.78
CA LEU A 167 -1.15 -5.71 -1.49
C LEU A 167 -2.14 -5.18 -0.45
N GLY A 168 -2.98 -4.21 -0.80
CA GLY A 168 -4.03 -3.71 0.10
C GLY A 168 -5.03 -4.79 0.54
N LYS A 169 -5.44 -5.68 -0.36
CA LYS A 169 -6.28 -6.84 -0.01
C LYS A 169 -5.57 -7.83 0.90
N ALA A 170 -4.29 -8.11 0.64
CA ALA A 170 -3.49 -8.99 1.48
C ALA A 170 -3.33 -8.41 2.90
N ALA A 171 -3.07 -7.11 3.01
CA ALA A 171 -2.97 -6.42 4.31
C ALA A 171 -4.27 -6.54 5.12
N ALA A 172 -5.44 -6.36 4.51
CA ALA A 172 -6.73 -6.54 5.18
C ALA A 172 -6.94 -8.00 5.69
N GLN A 173 -6.50 -8.99 4.92
CA GLN A 173 -6.52 -10.39 5.34
C GLN A 173 -5.57 -10.64 6.51
N THR A 174 -4.36 -10.07 6.46
CA THR A 174 -3.39 -10.11 7.56
C THR A 174 -3.92 -9.47 8.84
N ALA A 175 -4.63 -8.34 8.74
CA ALA A 175 -5.28 -7.69 9.88
C ALA A 175 -6.29 -8.63 10.54
N THR A 176 -7.14 -9.28 9.74
CA THR A 176 -8.15 -10.24 10.22
C THR A 176 -7.50 -11.46 10.89
N ALA A 177 -6.48 -12.04 10.25
CA ALA A 177 -5.76 -13.18 10.80
C ALA A 177 -5.04 -12.82 12.12
N THR A 178 -4.39 -11.65 12.17
CA THR A 178 -3.69 -11.16 13.37
C THR A 178 -4.67 -10.90 14.51
N LYS A 179 -5.84 -10.33 14.23
CA LYS A 179 -6.91 -10.14 15.23
C LYS A 179 -7.38 -11.49 15.80
N ASN A 180 -7.64 -12.47 14.94
CA ASN A 180 -8.09 -13.80 15.39
C ASN A 180 -7.01 -14.49 16.25
N GLN A 181 -5.74 -14.41 15.83
CA GLN A 181 -4.62 -14.93 16.61
C GLN A 181 -4.49 -14.24 17.97
N ALA A 182 -4.67 -12.91 18.02
CA ALA A 182 -4.65 -12.15 19.26
C ALA A 182 -5.76 -12.60 20.22
N MET A 183 -6.98 -12.82 19.71
CA MET A 183 -8.11 -13.32 20.51
C MET A 183 -7.83 -14.71 21.07
N VAL A 184 -7.34 -15.65 20.25
CA VAL A 184 -7.00 -17.01 20.70
C VAL A 184 -5.91 -16.97 21.78
N THR A 185 -4.87 -16.14 21.57
CA THR A 185 -3.76 -15.98 22.51
C THR A 185 -4.24 -15.39 23.85
N ALA A 186 -5.07 -14.35 23.80
CA ALA A 186 -5.65 -13.74 25.00
C ALA A 186 -6.54 -14.72 25.78
N LEU A 187 -7.38 -15.50 25.09
CA LEU A 187 -8.22 -16.53 25.72
C LEU A 187 -7.37 -17.63 26.37
N ALA A 188 -6.32 -18.11 25.69
CA ALA A 188 -5.43 -19.12 26.22
C ALA A 188 -4.70 -18.64 27.50
N ILE A 189 -4.14 -17.43 27.47
CA ILE A 189 -3.47 -16.84 28.65
C ILE A 189 -4.48 -16.64 29.79
N SER A 190 -5.68 -16.13 29.49
CA SER A 190 -6.73 -15.94 30.49
C SER A 190 -7.16 -17.26 31.14
N ALA A 191 -7.35 -18.32 30.34
CA ALA A 191 -7.68 -19.64 30.82
C ALA A 191 -6.57 -20.25 31.70
N LEU A 192 -5.30 -20.08 31.30
CA LEU A 192 -4.15 -20.52 32.10
C LEU A 192 -4.06 -19.79 33.45
N ILE A 193 -4.21 -18.47 33.47
CA ILE A 193 -4.21 -17.69 34.71
C ILE A 193 -5.38 -18.12 35.59
N ALA A 194 -6.58 -18.27 35.03
CA ALA A 194 -7.76 -18.73 35.76
C ALA A 194 -7.57 -20.13 36.36
N ALA A 195 -6.97 -21.06 35.61
CA ALA A 195 -6.66 -22.39 36.09
C ALA A 195 -5.62 -22.38 37.22
N LEU A 196 -4.55 -21.58 37.10
CA LEU A 196 -3.53 -21.44 38.14
C LEU A 196 -4.10 -20.85 39.43
N VAL A 197 -4.88 -19.77 39.32
CA VAL A 197 -5.55 -19.13 40.46
C VAL A 197 -6.57 -20.10 41.10
N GLY A 198 -7.38 -20.79 40.28
CA GLY A 198 -8.35 -21.79 40.74
C GLY A 198 -7.69 -22.98 41.44
N MET A 199 -6.56 -23.47 40.94
CA MET A 199 -5.78 -24.54 41.58
C MET A 199 -5.25 -24.11 42.95
N ILE A 200 -4.69 -22.89 43.06
CA ILE A 200 -4.20 -22.36 44.34
C ILE A 200 -5.36 -22.21 45.35
N LEU A 201 -6.51 -21.72 44.90
CA LEU A 201 -7.72 -21.61 45.72
C LEU A 201 -8.23 -22.97 46.20
N TYR A 202 -8.28 -23.97 45.32
CA TYR A 202 -8.69 -25.32 45.66
C TYR A 202 -7.79 -25.92 46.76
N PHE A 203 -6.46 -25.84 46.62
CA PHE A 203 -5.52 -26.33 47.64
C PHE A 203 -5.59 -25.57 48.97
N LEU A 204 -5.98 -24.29 48.95
CA LEU A 204 -6.22 -23.52 50.17
C LEU A 204 -7.45 -24.05 50.92
N LEU A 205 -8.58 -24.23 50.21
CA LEU A 205 -9.86 -24.64 50.80
C LEU A 205 -9.86 -26.12 51.23
N ALA A 206 -9.33 -27.01 50.40
CA ALA A 206 -9.26 -28.45 50.70
C ALA A 206 -8.44 -28.74 51.96
N ARG A 207 -7.41 -27.93 52.24
CA ARG A 207 -6.57 -28.09 53.43
C ARG A 207 -7.16 -27.47 54.69
N SER A 208 -8.05 -26.48 54.57
CA SER A 208 -8.82 -25.95 55.71
C SER A 208 -9.98 -26.87 56.13
N ALA A 209 -10.47 -27.75 55.24
CA ALA A 209 -11.58 -28.65 55.51
C ALA A 209 -11.18 -29.97 56.21
N HIS A 210 -9.90 -30.32 56.24
CA HIS A 210 -9.35 -31.45 56.99
C HIS A 210 -8.36 -30.97 58.07
N PRO A 211 -8.83 -30.51 59.23
CA PRO A 211 -7.95 -30.37 60.38
C PRO A 211 -7.48 -31.77 60.78
N SER A 212 -6.16 -31.99 60.75
CA SER A 212 -5.52 -33.18 61.30
C SER A 212 -6.03 -33.45 62.71
N GLN A 213 -6.67 -34.59 62.92
CA GLN A 213 -6.80 -35.21 64.24
C GLN A 213 -5.43 -35.66 64.74
#